data_AF-A0A506UDD3-F1
#
_entry.id   AF-A0A506UDD3-F1
#
_cell.length_a   1.000
_cell.length_b   1.000
_cell.length_c   1.000
_cell.angle_alpha   90.00
_cell.angle_beta   90.00
_cell.angle_gamma   90.00
#
_symmetry.space_group_name_H-M   'P 1'
#
loop_
_entity.id
_entity.type
_entity.pdbx_description
1 polymer ?
#
loop_
_entity_poly.entity_id
_entity_poly.type
_entity_poly.pdbx_seq_one_letter_code
_entity_poly.pdbx_strand_id
1 'polypeptide(L)' 'MQHADMNDAAVAQHDDFAEHERTYRMFLRGTRVLTVLVIALLLGMAAGLIGPFGFLGGLILFIFASAIGLYSFR' A
#
# COMPACT_ATOMS: atom_id res chain seq x y z
N MET A 1 28.76 13.19 -35.73
CA MET A 1 28.90 12.12 -34.72
C MET A 1 28.03 12.34 -33.47
N GLN A 2 27.38 13.51 -33.29
CA GLN A 2 26.45 13.79 -32.18
C GLN A 2 25.06 13.11 -32.30
N HIS A 3 24.68 12.59 -33.47
CA HIS A 3 23.34 12.05 -33.72
C HIS A 3 23.17 10.54 -33.40
N ALA A 4 24.26 9.79 -33.21
CA ALA A 4 24.19 8.39 -32.79
C ALA A 4 23.93 8.28 -31.28
N ASP A 5 24.62 9.13 -30.49
CA ASP A 5 24.49 9.19 -29.03
C ASP A 5 23.07 9.55 -28.55
N MET A 6 22.34 10.40 -29.27
CA MET A 6 20.94 10.71 -28.93
C MET A 6 19.98 9.54 -29.18
N ASN A 7 20.30 8.66 -30.15
CA ASN A 7 19.47 7.50 -30.48
C ASN A 7 19.80 6.32 -29.56
N ASP A 8 21.07 6.16 -29.19
CA ASP A 8 21.53 5.16 -28.22
C ASP A 8 21.03 5.50 -26.80
N ALA A 9 20.99 6.78 -26.42
CA ALA A 9 20.38 7.25 -25.18
C ALA A 9 18.83 7.09 -25.17
N ALA A 10 18.17 7.24 -26.32
CA ALA A 10 16.72 7.02 -26.44
C ALA A 10 16.34 5.53 -26.38
N VAL A 11 17.21 4.64 -26.88
CA VAL A 11 17.05 3.18 -26.82
C VAL A 11 17.39 2.63 -25.43
N ALA A 12 18.41 3.18 -24.76
CA ALA A 12 18.73 2.84 -23.36
C ALA A 12 17.61 3.23 -22.37
N GLN A 13 16.81 4.25 -22.70
CA GLN A 13 15.63 4.64 -21.93
C GLN A 13 14.40 3.74 -22.17
N HIS A 14 14.45 2.76 -23.07
CA HIS A 14 13.28 1.94 -23.37
C HIS A 14 13.41 0.50 -22.84
N ASP A 15 14.63 -0.02 -22.69
CA ASP A 15 14.85 -1.47 -22.66
C ASP A 15 15.19 -2.13 -21.31
N ASP A 16 15.21 -1.44 -20.14
CA ASP A 16 15.29 -2.16 -18.84
C ASP A 16 14.64 -1.43 -17.64
N PHE A 17 13.33 -1.20 -17.72
CA PHE A 17 12.54 -0.73 -16.57
C PHE A 17 11.72 -1.83 -15.88
N ALA A 18 11.97 -3.10 -16.21
CA ALA A 18 11.23 -4.21 -15.64
C ALA A 18 11.35 -4.26 -14.11
N GLU A 19 12.54 -3.98 -13.57
CA GLU A 19 12.77 -3.97 -12.12
C GLU A 19 12.19 -2.71 -11.45
N HIS A 20 12.17 -1.56 -12.16
CA HIS A 20 11.50 -0.33 -11.71
C HIS A 20 9.99 -0.54 -11.57
N GLU A 21 9.35 -1.10 -12.60
CA GLU A 21 7.94 -1.42 -12.56
C GLU A 21 7.60 -2.46 -11.48
N ARG A 22 8.45 -3.48 -11.30
CA ARG A 22 8.25 -4.50 -10.28
C ARG A 22 8.26 -3.90 -8.87
N THR A 23 9.26 -3.07 -8.58
CA THR A 23 9.39 -2.39 -7.28
C THR A 23 8.23 -1.41 -7.08
N TYR A 24 7.86 -0.67 -8.10
CA TYR A 24 6.72 0.25 -8.05
C TYR A 24 5.39 -0.48 -7.80
N ARG A 25 5.15 -1.62 -8.44
CA ARG A 25 3.98 -2.47 -8.18
C ARG A 25 3.95 -3.02 -6.74
N MET A 26 5.12 -3.40 -6.19
CA MET A 26 5.23 -3.82 -4.79
C MET A 26 4.94 -2.66 -3.84
N PHE A 27 5.48 -1.47 -4.10
CA PHE A 27 5.19 -0.26 -3.34
C PHE A 27 3.70 0.07 -3.36
N LEU A 28 3.06 0.07 -4.53
CA LEU A 28 1.62 0.32 -4.65
C LEU A 28 0.78 -0.69 -3.87
N ARG A 29 1.11 -1.99 -3.94
CA ARG A 29 0.44 -3.02 -3.14
C ARG A 29 0.65 -2.82 -1.65
N GLY A 30 1.89 -2.55 -1.23
CA GLY A 30 2.25 -2.33 0.17
C GLY A 30 1.54 -1.11 0.75
N THR A 31 1.62 0.04 0.07
CA THR A 31 0.98 1.29 0.50
C THR A 31 -0.54 1.14 0.56
N ARG A 32 -1.16 0.43 -0.39
CA ARG A 32 -2.60 0.16 -0.35
C ARG A 32 -3.00 -0.64 0.89
N VAL A 33 -2.30 -1.74 1.16
CA VAL A 33 -2.56 -2.58 2.34
C VAL A 33 -2.30 -1.80 3.63
N LEU A 34 -1.21 -1.02 3.68
CA LEU A 34 -0.87 -0.19 4.83
C LEU A 34 -1.96 0.86 5.12
N THR A 35 -2.43 1.58 4.10
CA THR A 35 -3.50 2.58 4.26
C THR A 35 -4.75 1.97 4.89
N VAL A 36 -5.13 0.76 4.47
CA VAL A 36 -6.29 0.04 5.00
C VAL A 36 -6.09 -0.34 6.46
N LEU A 37 -4.90 -0.83 6.81
CA LEU A 37 -4.56 -1.13 8.20
C LEU A 37 -4.56 0.13 9.08
N VAL A 38 -4.08 1.27 8.57
CA VAL A 38 -4.11 2.54 9.30
C VAL A 38 -5.56 2.99 9.54
N ILE A 39 -6.43 2.93 8.52
CA ILE A 39 -7.85 3.26 8.68
C ILE A 39 -8.51 2.33 9.70
N ALA A 40 -8.27 1.01 9.60
CA ALA A 40 -8.79 0.03 10.55
C ALA A 40 -8.31 0.32 11.98
N LEU A 41 -7.03 0.69 12.16
CA LEU A 41 -6.46 1.03 13.45
C LEU A 41 -7.13 2.27 14.05
N LEU A 42 -7.34 3.31 13.25
CA LEU A 42 -8.01 4.53 13.70
C LEU A 42 -9.47 4.25 14.11
N LEU A 43 -10.19 3.40 13.37
CA LEU A 43 -11.54 2.96 13.73
C LEU A 43 -11.56 2.15 15.04
N GLY A 44 -10.61 1.22 15.19
CA GLY A 44 -10.44 0.43 16.42
C GLY A 44 -10.13 1.31 17.63
N MET A 45 -9.24 2.29 17.48
CA MET A 45 -8.90 3.24 18.54
C MET A 45 -10.09 4.16 18.87
N ALA A 46 -10.83 4.62 17.86
CA ALA A 46 -12.03 5.42 18.09
C ALA A 46 -13.07 4.64 18.91
N ALA A 47 -13.36 3.40 18.53
CA ALA A 47 -14.32 2.57 19.27
C ALA A 47 -13.80 2.11 20.64
N GLY A 48 -12.49 1.88 20.78
CA GLY A 48 -11.89 1.35 22.01
C GLY A 48 -11.57 2.40 23.07
N LEU A 49 -11.23 3.63 22.70
CA LEU A 49 -10.97 4.72 23.66
C LEU A 49 -12.22 5.55 23.98
N ILE A 50 -13.10 5.77 23.01
CA ILE A 50 -14.27 6.65 23.16
C ILE A 50 -15.54 5.84 23.45
N GLY A 51 -15.63 4.61 22.92
CA GLY A 51 -16.77 3.72 23.12
C GLY A 51 -16.73 2.95 24.45
N PRO A 52 -17.85 2.31 24.85
CA PRO A 52 -17.97 1.62 26.14
C PRO A 52 -17.19 0.30 26.24
N PHE A 53 -16.60 -0.18 25.13
CA PHE A 53 -16.03 -1.52 25.03
C PHE A 53 -14.55 -1.60 25.44
N GLY A 54 -13.89 -0.46 25.70
CA GLY A 54 -12.50 -0.38 26.13
C GLY A 54 -11.50 -0.96 25.11
N PHE A 55 -10.27 -1.24 25.58
CA PHE A 55 -9.17 -1.72 24.73
C PHE A 55 -9.51 -3.01 23.96
N LEU A 56 -10.12 -4.00 24.64
CA LEU A 56 -10.43 -5.29 24.01
C LEU A 56 -11.49 -5.15 22.91
N GLY A 57 -12.49 -4.28 23.10
CA GLY A 57 -13.47 -3.98 22.06
C GLY A 57 -12.86 -3.30 20.84
N GLY A 58 -11.96 -2.34 21.06
CA GLY A 58 -11.20 -1.69 19.98
C GLY A 58 -10.29 -2.66 19.24
N LEU A 59 -9.64 -3.58 19.96
CA LEU A 59 -8.77 -4.61 19.36
C LEU A 59 -9.56 -5.59 18.49
N ILE A 60 -10.73 -6.05 18.97
CA ILE A 60 -11.63 -6.91 18.19
C ILE A 60 -12.08 -6.19 16.92
N LEU A 61 -12.54 -4.93 17.04
CA LEU A 61 -12.99 -4.14 15.91
C LEU A 61 -11.86 -3.93 14.88
N PHE A 62 -10.64 -3.65 15.35
CA PHE A 62 -9.46 -3.54 14.50
C PHE A 62 -9.18 -4.82 13.70
N ILE A 63 -9.24 -5.99 14.35
CA ILE A 63 -9.02 -7.28 13.67
C ILE A 63 -10.09 -7.52 12.60
N PHE A 64 -11.36 -7.30 12.92
CA PHE A 64 -12.46 -7.47 11.96
C PHE A 64 -12.36 -6.47 10.79
N ALA A 65 -12.15 -5.19 11.07
CA ALA A 65 -12.00 -4.16 10.03
C ALA A 65 -10.78 -4.43 9.14
N SER A 66 -9.67 -4.88 9.72
CA SER A 66 -8.48 -5.28 8.96
C SER A 66 -8.73 -6.49 8.08
N ALA A 67 -9.45 -7.50 8.58
CA ALA A 67 -9.80 -8.70 7.82
C ALA A 67 -10.71 -8.37 6.63
N ILE A 68 -11.74 -7.54 6.86
CA ILE A 68 -12.65 -7.06 5.80
C ILE A 68 -11.87 -6.24 4.78
N GLY A 69 -11.05 -5.30 5.25
CA GLY A 69 -10.22 -4.46 4.41
C GLY A 69 -9.30 -5.30 3.51
N LEU A 70 -8.52 -6.21 4.08
CA LEU A 70 -7.63 -7.11 3.35
C LEU A 70 -8.37 -8.05 2.38
N TYR A 71 -9.57 -8.53 2.75
CA TYR A 71 -10.40 -9.35 1.87
C TYR A 71 -10.87 -8.57 0.64
N SER A 72 -11.21 -7.29 0.79
CA SER A 72 -11.70 -6.46 -0.32
C SER A 72 -10.68 -6.22 -1.44
N PHE A 73 -9.39 -6.48 -1.19
CA PHE A 73 -8.30 -6.34 -2.18
C PHE A 73 -7.78 -7.67 -2.73
N ARG A 74 -8.39 -8.80 -2.34
CA ARG A 74 -8.23 -10.07 -3.07
C ARG A 74 -8.94 -9.98 -4.41
#